data_AF-A0A7D9HY37-F1
#
_entry.id   AF-A0A7D9HY37-F1
#
_cell.length_a   1.000
_cell.length_b   1.000
_cell.length_c   1.000
_cell.angle_alpha   90.00
_cell.angle_beta   90.00
_cell.angle_gamma   90.00
#
_symmetry.space_group_name_H-M   'P 1'
#
loop_
_entity.id
_entity.type
_entity.pdbx_description
1 polymer ?
#
loop_
_entity_poly.entity_id
_entity_poly.type
_entity_poly.pdbx_seq_one_letter_code
_entity_poly.pdbx_strand_id
1 'polypeptide(L)'
;MFCFWCTLFVPEGAHFSEANWTKIGVNNWKKGVENIRHHENTVHKTAAFQYSCFISGNDIEHSLSESAKLAEKERREQVEKNRKLTNILSKTLQTDNVDLAECFQLVDFCITNLKELRKEQEFETFIDEASNIAIECGISDEFTEKRPRKKKRFFDELATIDVIITQLNERFDQSRRILFAFTCLSPDNRLNRSKNDNESSLDILLEEYGSAGLTDVSTNDAIAEYTLFQTRFKERLKERFKETKVLK
;
A
#
# COMPACT_ATOMS: atom_id res chain seq x y z
N MET A 1 25.01 -3.72 47.41
CA MET A 1 24.29 -2.46 47.19
C MET A 1 23.30 -2.77 46.08
N PHE A 2 22.08 -3.14 46.46
CA PHE A 2 21.08 -3.63 45.52
C PHE A 2 20.09 -2.52 45.19
N CYS A 3 19.70 -2.44 43.92
CA CYS A 3 18.45 -1.77 43.60
C CYS A 3 17.31 -2.63 44.14
N PHE A 4 16.36 -2.03 44.85
CA PHE A 4 15.22 -2.73 45.46
C PHE A 4 14.50 -3.68 44.48
N TRP A 5 14.39 -3.25 43.22
CA TRP A 5 13.65 -3.92 42.16
C TRP A 5 14.40 -5.16 41.67
N CYS A 6 15.73 -5.08 41.63
CA CYS A 6 16.61 -6.13 41.16
C CYS A 6 16.60 -7.34 42.11
N THR A 7 16.42 -7.08 43.40
CA THR A 7 16.27 -8.14 44.41
C THR A 7 14.96 -8.91 44.24
N LEU A 8 13.89 -8.23 43.83
CA LEU A 8 12.56 -8.82 43.75
C LEU A 8 12.28 -9.54 42.42
N PHE A 9 12.87 -9.08 41.31
CA PHE A 9 12.46 -9.52 39.96
C PHE A 9 13.57 -10.22 39.15
N VAL A 10 14.81 -10.31 39.65
CA VAL A 10 15.87 -11.06 38.95
C VAL A 10 15.79 -12.55 39.32
N PRO A 11 15.78 -13.47 38.33
CA PRO A 11 15.66 -14.91 38.60
C PRO A 11 16.83 -15.45 39.43
N GLU A 12 16.52 -16.41 40.31
CA GLU A 12 17.52 -17.08 41.14
C GLU A 12 18.61 -17.74 40.29
N GLY A 13 19.87 -17.55 40.68
CA GLY A 13 21.03 -18.09 39.95
C GLY A 13 21.61 -17.14 38.90
N ALA A 14 20.94 -16.02 38.57
CA ALA A 14 21.54 -14.98 37.75
C ALA A 14 22.80 -14.41 38.42
N HIS A 15 23.76 -13.95 37.61
CA HIS A 15 25.07 -13.47 38.07
C HIS A 15 24.98 -12.29 39.07
N PHE A 16 23.84 -11.61 39.10
CA PHE A 16 23.51 -10.48 39.98
C PHE A 16 22.40 -10.78 41.01
N SER A 17 22.02 -12.05 41.16
CA SER A 17 21.05 -12.46 42.18
C SER A 17 21.63 -12.30 43.59
N GLU A 18 20.76 -12.05 44.57
CA GLU A 18 21.13 -11.88 45.99
C GLU A 18 21.96 -13.06 46.52
N ALA A 19 21.60 -14.28 46.11
CA ALA A 19 22.26 -15.52 46.51
C ALA A 19 23.73 -15.59 46.06
N ASN A 20 24.08 -15.04 44.89
CA ASN A 20 25.46 -15.06 44.41
C ASN A 20 26.35 -14.06 45.15
N TRP A 21 25.83 -12.89 45.51
CA TRP A 21 26.62 -11.86 46.21
C TRP A 21 26.82 -12.17 47.69
N THR A 22 25.78 -12.66 48.37
CA THR A 22 25.85 -13.04 49.80
C THR A 22 26.74 -14.26 50.02
N LYS A 23 26.79 -15.20 49.06
CA LYS A 23 27.62 -16.41 49.16
C LYS A 23 29.08 -16.22 48.69
N ILE A 24 29.31 -15.44 47.63
CA ILE A 24 30.65 -15.31 47.02
C ILE A 24 31.44 -14.16 47.64
N GLY A 25 30.77 -13.12 48.15
CA GLY A 25 31.42 -11.92 48.69
C GLY A 25 32.14 -11.09 47.61
N VAL A 26 32.71 -9.95 48.01
CA VAL A 26 33.53 -9.10 47.13
C VAL A 26 34.95 -9.03 47.66
N ASN A 27 35.81 -9.84 47.05
CA ASN A 27 37.21 -9.95 47.43
C ASN A 27 38.03 -8.79 46.83
N ASN A 28 37.49 -8.10 45.83
CA ASN A 28 38.11 -6.99 45.12
C ASN A 28 37.09 -5.88 44.84
N TRP A 29 37.14 -4.82 45.66
CA TRP A 29 36.21 -3.69 45.59
C TRP A 29 36.23 -2.95 44.26
N LYS A 30 37.38 -2.88 43.57
CA LYS A 30 37.48 -2.22 42.26
C LYS A 30 36.65 -2.95 41.21
N LYS A 31 36.72 -4.29 41.20
CA LYS A 31 35.90 -5.15 40.34
C LYS A 31 34.42 -5.14 40.73
N GLY A 32 34.13 -5.01 42.03
CA GLY A 32 32.77 -4.82 42.54
C GLY A 32 32.10 -3.55 41.99
N VAL A 33 32.80 -2.42 41.98
CA VAL A 33 32.30 -1.15 41.43
C VAL A 33 32.05 -1.23 39.91
N GLU A 34 32.94 -1.89 39.17
CA GLU A 34 32.79 -2.10 37.72
C GLU A 34 31.57 -2.99 37.40
N ASN A 35 31.34 -4.03 38.21
CA ASN A 35 30.16 -4.89 38.11
C ASN A 35 28.87 -4.12 38.42
N ILE A 36 28.90 -3.19 39.39
CA ILE A 36 27.75 -2.33 39.71
C ILE A 36 27.42 -1.40 38.53
N ARG A 37 28.42 -0.78 37.89
CA ARG A 37 28.19 0.05 36.69
C ARG A 37 27.64 -0.76 35.51
N HIS A 38 28.09 -2.00 35.32
CA HIS A 38 27.53 -2.87 34.28
C HIS A 38 26.09 -3.32 34.57
N HIS A 39 25.74 -3.48 35.85
CA HIS A 39 24.40 -3.88 36.28
C HIS A 39 23.32 -2.84 35.93
N GLU A 40 23.66 -1.54 35.96
CA GLU A 40 22.74 -0.43 35.67
C GLU A 40 22.14 -0.46 34.25
N ASN A 41 22.73 -1.18 33.29
CA ASN A 41 22.37 -1.02 31.88
C ASN A 41 21.25 -1.94 31.36
N THR A 42 21.18 -3.21 31.75
CA THR A 42 20.23 -4.18 31.13
C THR A 42 19.35 -4.90 32.14
N VAL A 43 19.97 -5.56 33.12
CA VAL A 43 19.26 -6.31 34.16
C VAL A 43 18.47 -5.37 35.07
N HIS A 44 19.07 -4.23 35.43
CA HIS A 44 18.39 -3.21 36.22
C HIS A 44 17.15 -2.64 35.50
N LYS A 45 17.28 -2.28 34.22
CA LYS A 45 16.15 -1.76 33.43
C LYS A 45 15.02 -2.78 33.28
N THR A 46 15.37 -4.06 33.13
CA THR A 46 14.37 -5.14 33.03
C THR A 46 13.62 -5.32 34.36
N ALA A 47 14.34 -5.38 35.48
CA ALA A 47 13.74 -5.50 36.81
C ALA A 47 12.93 -4.23 37.20
N ALA A 48 13.41 -3.05 36.79
CA ALA A 48 12.69 -1.79 36.93
C ALA A 48 11.33 -1.80 36.22
N PHE A 49 11.35 -2.25 34.97
CA PHE A 49 10.17 -2.39 34.15
C PHE A 49 9.18 -3.38 34.75
N GLN A 50 9.64 -4.57 35.18
CA GLN A 50 8.80 -5.58 35.82
C GLN A 50 8.18 -5.08 37.13
N TYR A 51 8.94 -4.36 37.96
CA TYR A 51 8.40 -3.73 39.16
C TYR A 51 7.36 -2.65 38.84
N SER A 52 7.58 -1.84 37.81
CA SER A 52 6.60 -0.85 37.34
C SER A 52 5.30 -1.52 36.85
N CYS A 53 5.40 -2.65 36.14
CA CYS A 53 4.25 -3.48 35.75
C CYS A 53 3.51 -4.01 36.99
N PHE A 54 4.24 -4.53 37.98
CA PHE A 54 3.67 -5.06 39.21
C PHE A 54 2.92 -4.00 40.02
N ILE A 55 3.50 -2.81 40.20
CA ILE A 55 2.90 -1.71 40.97
C ILE A 55 1.70 -1.10 40.26
N SER A 56 1.76 -0.98 38.94
CA SER A 56 0.63 -0.43 38.16
C SER A 56 -0.57 -1.38 38.09
N GLY A 57 -0.42 -2.65 38.49
CA GLY A 57 -1.47 -3.67 38.39
C GLY A 57 -1.84 -4.01 36.95
N ASN A 58 -1.12 -3.45 35.97
CA ASN A 58 -1.33 -3.71 34.57
C ASN A 58 -0.49 -4.92 34.17
N ASP A 59 -1.16 -6.00 33.82
CA ASP A 59 -0.55 -7.11 33.11
C ASP A 59 -0.28 -6.65 31.66
N ILE A 60 0.80 -5.88 31.50
CA ILE A 60 1.23 -5.33 30.22
C ILE A 60 1.51 -6.47 29.23
N GLU A 61 1.96 -7.63 29.70
CA GLU A 61 2.18 -8.80 28.86
C GLU A 61 0.85 -9.35 28.31
N HIS A 62 -0.18 -9.42 29.14
CA HIS A 62 -1.54 -9.75 28.70
C HIS A 62 -2.11 -8.70 27.74
N SER A 63 -1.97 -7.40 28.05
CA SER A 63 -2.46 -6.30 27.22
C SER A 63 -1.79 -6.26 25.83
N LEU A 64 -0.47 -6.47 25.77
CA LEU A 64 0.28 -6.59 24.52
C LEU A 64 -0.13 -7.85 23.73
N SER A 65 -0.37 -8.96 24.43
CA SER A 65 -0.86 -10.21 23.83
C SER A 65 -2.26 -10.06 23.23
N GLU A 66 -3.18 -9.41 23.93
CA GLU A 66 -4.52 -9.11 23.42
C GLU A 66 -4.49 -8.14 22.23
N SER A 67 -3.69 -7.08 22.32
CA SER A 67 -3.51 -6.12 21.24
C SER A 67 -2.95 -6.80 19.98
N ALA A 68 -1.97 -7.69 20.14
CA ALA A 68 -1.42 -8.46 19.03
C ALA A 68 -2.45 -9.42 18.40
N LYS A 69 -3.30 -10.06 19.22
CA LYS A 69 -4.39 -10.92 18.73
C LYS A 69 -5.46 -10.13 17.97
N LEU A 70 -5.81 -8.93 18.47
CA LEU A 70 -6.77 -8.05 17.83
C LEU A 70 -6.24 -7.58 16.46
N ALA A 71 -5.00 -7.11 16.41
CA ALA A 71 -4.35 -6.69 15.17
C ALA A 71 -4.28 -7.83 14.14
N GLU A 72 -3.97 -9.06 14.57
CA GLU A 72 -3.97 -10.23 13.68
C GLU A 72 -5.37 -10.59 13.18
N LYS A 73 -6.41 -10.41 14.02
CA LYS A 73 -7.81 -10.62 13.61
C LYS A 73 -8.24 -9.60 12.55
N GLU A 74 -8.00 -8.31 12.80
CA GLU A 74 -8.30 -7.24 11.85
C GLU A 74 -7.58 -7.44 10.52
N ARG A 75 -6.30 -7.84 10.59
CA ARG A 75 -5.51 -8.20 9.41
C ARG A 75 -6.18 -9.31 8.59
N ARG A 76 -6.67 -10.38 9.23
CA ARG A 76 -7.35 -11.49 8.54
C ARG A 76 -8.66 -11.06 7.89
N GLU A 77 -9.45 -10.25 8.60
CA GLU A 77 -10.70 -9.71 8.06
C GLU A 77 -10.44 -8.85 6.82
N GLN A 78 -9.36 -8.08 6.84
CA GLN A 78 -8.94 -7.25 5.71
C GLN A 78 -8.54 -8.10 4.49
N VAL A 79 -7.74 -9.15 4.70
CA VAL A 79 -7.34 -10.08 3.62
C VAL A 79 -8.56 -10.75 2.99
N GLU A 80 -9.53 -11.17 3.80
CA GLU A 80 -10.75 -11.80 3.30
C GLU A 80 -11.61 -10.83 2.48
N LYS A 81 -11.71 -9.55 2.89
CA LYS A 81 -12.38 -8.50 2.10
C LYS A 81 -11.72 -8.31 0.73
N ASN A 82 -10.38 -8.20 0.69
CA ASN A 82 -9.62 -8.05 -0.55
C ASN A 82 -9.82 -9.24 -1.49
N ARG A 83 -9.81 -10.45 -0.92
CA ARG A 83 -10.02 -11.68 -1.68
C ARG A 83 -11.41 -11.75 -2.29
N LYS A 84 -12.45 -11.33 -1.57
CA LYS A 84 -13.81 -11.28 -2.10
C LYS A 84 -13.94 -10.33 -3.28
N LEU A 85 -13.40 -9.11 -3.15
CA LEU A 85 -13.44 -8.10 -4.24
C LEU A 85 -12.74 -8.61 -5.50
N THR A 86 -11.51 -9.11 -5.35
CA THR A 86 -10.72 -9.61 -6.49
C THR A 86 -11.33 -10.86 -7.12
N ASN A 87 -11.94 -11.75 -6.34
CA ASN A 87 -12.67 -12.91 -6.87
C ASN A 87 -13.91 -12.52 -7.67
N ILE A 88 -14.69 -11.54 -7.22
CA ILE A 88 -15.86 -11.06 -7.96
C ILE A 88 -15.40 -10.49 -9.30
N LEU A 89 -14.41 -9.58 -9.29
CA LEU A 89 -13.85 -9.02 -10.50
C LEU A 89 -13.37 -10.12 -11.47
N SER A 90 -12.60 -11.08 -10.96
CA SER A 90 -12.07 -12.19 -11.76
C SER A 90 -13.17 -13.01 -12.43
N LYS A 91 -14.26 -13.30 -11.71
CA LYS A 91 -15.41 -14.03 -12.27
C LYS A 91 -16.14 -13.19 -13.32
N THR A 92 -16.38 -11.91 -13.06
CA THR A 92 -17.08 -11.02 -13.99
C THR A 92 -16.30 -10.86 -15.29
N LEU A 93 -14.98 -10.64 -15.21
CA LEU A 93 -14.10 -10.52 -16.39
C LEU A 93 -13.97 -11.81 -17.21
N GLN A 94 -14.36 -12.96 -16.65
CA GLN A 94 -14.36 -14.25 -17.33
C GLN A 94 -15.71 -14.61 -17.94
N THR A 95 -16.71 -13.73 -17.86
CA THR A 95 -18.01 -13.96 -18.51
C THR A 95 -17.98 -13.51 -19.97
N ASP A 96 -18.71 -14.22 -20.83
CA ASP A 96 -18.64 -14.05 -22.29
C ASP A 96 -19.26 -12.74 -22.81
N ASN A 97 -19.97 -12.00 -21.96
CA ASN A 97 -20.85 -10.89 -22.36
C ASN A 97 -20.39 -9.52 -21.87
N VAL A 98 -19.18 -9.39 -21.34
CA VAL A 98 -18.69 -8.09 -20.82
C VAL A 98 -17.93 -7.36 -21.91
N ASP A 99 -18.34 -6.13 -22.18
CA ASP A 99 -17.62 -5.28 -23.14
C ASP A 99 -16.30 -4.77 -22.54
N LEU A 100 -15.35 -4.41 -23.40
CA LEU A 100 -14.01 -4.04 -22.96
C LEU A 100 -14.01 -2.73 -22.14
N ALA A 101 -14.93 -1.81 -22.40
CA ALA A 101 -15.05 -0.57 -21.65
C ALA A 101 -15.62 -0.82 -20.24
N GLU A 102 -16.63 -1.67 -20.13
CA GLU A 102 -17.19 -2.16 -18.88
C GLU A 102 -16.13 -2.93 -18.06
N CYS A 103 -15.30 -3.76 -18.71
CA CYS A 103 -14.16 -4.41 -18.07
C CYS A 103 -13.23 -3.41 -17.39
N PHE A 104 -12.86 -2.32 -18.06
CA PHE A 104 -11.98 -1.31 -17.46
C PHE A 104 -12.65 -0.57 -16.30
N GLN A 105 -13.93 -0.23 -16.42
CA GLN A 105 -14.67 0.40 -15.32
C GLN A 105 -14.70 -0.51 -14.08
N LEU A 106 -14.91 -1.81 -14.27
CA LEU A 106 -14.89 -2.80 -13.19
C LEU A 106 -13.50 -2.91 -12.54
N VAL A 107 -12.43 -2.89 -13.35
CA VAL A 107 -11.05 -2.88 -12.85
C VAL A 107 -10.76 -1.60 -12.06
N ASP A 108 -11.13 -0.44 -12.56
CA ASP A 108 -10.93 0.86 -11.89
C ASP A 108 -11.73 0.97 -10.59
N PHE A 109 -12.96 0.47 -10.59
CA PHE A 109 -13.78 0.37 -9.39
C PHE A 109 -13.12 -0.56 -8.35
N CYS A 110 -12.60 -1.72 -8.79
CA CYS A 110 -11.90 -2.63 -7.88
C CYS A 110 -10.63 -2.01 -7.31
N ILE A 111 -9.83 -1.32 -8.13
CA ILE A 111 -8.62 -0.60 -7.68
C ILE A 111 -9.00 0.50 -6.68
N THR A 112 -10.04 1.27 -6.95
CA THR A 112 -10.53 2.31 -6.02
C THR A 112 -10.93 1.71 -4.68
N ASN A 113 -11.73 0.64 -4.68
CA ASN A 113 -12.12 -0.04 -3.44
C ASN A 113 -10.91 -0.63 -2.69
N LEU A 114 -9.94 -1.21 -3.41
CA LEU A 114 -8.70 -1.71 -2.79
C LEU A 114 -7.88 -0.59 -2.15
N LYS A 115 -7.87 0.61 -2.75
CA LYS A 115 -7.24 1.81 -2.19
C LYS A 115 -7.99 2.35 -0.97
N GLU A 116 -9.32 2.38 -0.99
CA GLU A 116 -10.12 2.77 0.19
C GLU A 116 -9.95 1.81 1.37
N LEU A 117 -9.80 0.52 1.05
CA LEU A 117 -9.46 -0.52 2.02
C LEU A 117 -8.03 -0.37 2.55
N ARG A 118 -7.13 0.25 1.78
CA ARG A 118 -5.80 0.67 2.22
C ARG A 118 -5.92 2.00 2.95
N LYS A 119 -6.38 1.96 4.20
CA LYS A 119 -6.39 3.11 5.11
C LYS A 119 -4.98 3.50 5.55
N GLU A 120 -4.13 3.88 4.61
CA GLU A 120 -2.73 4.26 4.85
C GLU A 120 -2.63 5.45 5.81
N GLN A 121 -3.65 6.30 5.83
CA GLN A 121 -3.76 7.42 6.77
C GLN A 121 -3.86 6.98 8.23
N GLU A 122 -4.47 5.82 8.53
CA GLU A 122 -4.51 5.28 9.90
C GLU A 122 -3.16 4.64 10.30
N PHE A 123 -2.42 4.08 9.33
CA PHE A 123 -1.12 3.46 9.58
C PHE A 123 -0.01 4.50 9.73
N GLU A 124 0.01 5.54 8.90
CA GLU A 124 0.91 6.67 9.05
C GLU A 124 0.64 7.41 10.38
N THR A 125 -0.63 7.65 10.75
CA THR A 125 -0.94 8.21 12.07
C THR A 125 -0.49 7.31 13.22
N PHE A 126 -0.53 5.99 13.03
CA PHE A 126 -0.06 5.04 14.04
C PHE A 126 1.47 5.00 14.14
N ILE A 127 2.18 5.10 13.02
CA ILE A 127 3.64 5.25 12.99
C ILE A 127 4.03 6.58 13.66
N ASP A 128 3.35 7.67 13.30
CA ASP A 128 3.58 8.98 13.89
C ASP A 128 3.30 8.96 15.41
N GLU A 129 2.20 8.34 15.86
CA GLU A 129 1.93 8.13 17.29
C GLU A 129 3.00 7.29 17.98
N ALA A 130 3.42 6.19 17.37
CA ALA A 130 4.45 5.32 17.93
C ALA A 130 5.81 6.02 18.03
N SER A 131 6.18 6.82 17.02
CA SER A 131 7.37 7.68 17.03
C SER A 131 7.26 8.77 18.09
N ASN A 132 6.11 9.43 18.21
CA ASN A 132 5.89 10.44 19.25
C ASN A 132 6.01 9.84 20.66
N ILE A 133 5.42 8.65 20.90
CA ILE A 133 5.55 7.94 22.18
C ILE A 133 7.01 7.53 22.44
N ALA A 134 7.75 7.09 21.43
CA ALA A 134 9.17 6.74 21.56
C ALA A 134 10.01 7.96 21.96
N ILE A 135 9.75 9.12 21.34
CA ILE A 135 10.37 10.41 21.67
C ILE A 135 10.02 10.83 23.10
N GLU A 136 8.75 10.75 23.49
CA GLU A 136 8.28 11.06 24.85
C GLU A 136 8.92 10.15 25.91
N CYS A 137 9.19 8.89 25.56
CA CYS A 137 9.88 7.93 26.43
C CYS A 137 11.41 8.09 26.43
N GLY A 138 11.98 9.05 25.70
CA GLY A 138 13.41 9.28 25.61
C GLY A 138 14.17 8.15 24.89
N ILE A 139 13.48 7.38 24.05
CA ILE A 139 14.06 6.34 23.22
C ILE A 139 14.47 6.99 21.89
N SER A 140 15.73 6.81 21.49
CA SER A 140 16.21 7.31 20.19
C SER A 140 15.38 6.71 19.04
N ASP A 141 14.80 7.57 18.20
CA ASP A 141 13.96 7.23 17.04
C ASP A 141 14.76 6.65 15.86
N GLU A 142 15.97 6.14 16.11
CA GLU A 142 16.69 5.33 15.15
C GLU A 142 16.04 3.95 15.09
N PHE A 143 14.89 3.86 14.40
CA PHE A 143 14.39 2.60 13.90
C PHE A 143 15.53 1.92 13.16
N THR A 144 16.04 0.84 13.74
CA THR A 144 17.14 0.09 13.14
C THR A 144 16.65 -0.35 11.77
N GLU A 145 17.36 0.05 10.70
CA GLU A 145 17.01 -0.29 9.33
C GLU A 145 16.51 -1.72 9.27
N LYS A 146 15.27 -1.85 8.79
CA LYS A 146 14.46 -3.07 8.73
C LYS A 146 15.35 -4.26 8.40
N ARG A 147 15.78 -4.99 9.44
CA ARG A 147 16.72 -6.12 9.28
C ARG A 147 16.15 -7.02 8.20
N PRO A 148 16.87 -7.30 7.09
CA PRO A 148 16.32 -8.12 6.02
C PRO A 148 16.11 -9.52 6.57
N ARG A 149 14.89 -9.80 7.02
CA ARG A 149 14.50 -11.14 7.44
C ARG A 149 14.60 -11.99 6.19
N LYS A 150 15.53 -12.94 6.14
CA LYS A 150 15.43 -14.09 5.25
C LYS A 150 14.21 -14.92 5.71
N LYS A 151 13.02 -14.48 5.34
CA LYS A 151 11.79 -15.28 5.44
C LYS A 151 11.88 -16.35 4.34
N LYS A 152 11.55 -17.60 4.66
CA LYS A 152 10.96 -18.49 3.64
C LYS A 152 9.80 -17.68 3.06
N ARG A 153 9.77 -17.47 1.74
CA ARG A 153 8.75 -16.68 1.04
C ARG A 153 7.36 -17.27 1.30
N PHE A 154 6.74 -16.92 2.41
CA PHE A 154 5.31 -16.74 2.47
C PHE A 154 5.11 -15.26 2.20
N PHE A 155 4.51 -15.03 1.04
CA PHE A 155 4.13 -13.74 0.48
C PHE A 155 3.43 -12.90 1.56
N ASP A 156 4.01 -11.77 1.98
CA ASP A 156 3.38 -10.90 2.98
C ASP A 156 2.07 -10.33 2.38
N GLU A 157 0.94 -10.62 3.01
CA GLU A 157 -0.43 -10.37 2.50
C GLU A 157 -0.81 -8.88 2.40
N LEU A 158 -0.06 -7.97 3.02
CA LEU A 158 -0.24 -6.51 2.90
C LEU A 158 0.52 -5.91 1.71
N ALA A 159 1.74 -6.40 1.44
CA ALA A 159 2.40 -6.17 0.15
C ALA A 159 1.57 -6.72 -1.03
N THR A 160 0.58 -7.56 -0.74
CA THR A 160 -0.27 -8.18 -1.75
C THR A 160 -1.29 -7.20 -2.33
N ILE A 161 -1.79 -6.19 -1.61
CA ILE A 161 -2.69 -5.20 -2.22
C ILE A 161 -1.92 -4.39 -3.27
N ASP A 162 -0.74 -3.88 -2.93
CA ASP A 162 0.06 -3.07 -3.84
C ASP A 162 0.57 -3.88 -5.02
N VAL A 163 0.96 -5.12 -4.78
CA VAL A 163 1.29 -6.06 -5.85
C VAL A 163 0.08 -6.33 -6.74
N ILE A 164 -1.13 -6.53 -6.17
CA ILE A 164 -2.36 -6.73 -6.95
C ILE A 164 -2.70 -5.47 -7.76
N ILE A 165 -2.65 -4.28 -7.16
CA ILE A 165 -2.90 -3.01 -7.85
C ILE A 165 -1.90 -2.82 -8.98
N THR A 166 -0.62 -3.08 -8.73
CA THR A 166 0.45 -2.97 -9.72
C THR A 166 0.22 -3.95 -10.86
N GLN A 167 -0.04 -5.23 -10.55
CA GLN A 167 -0.33 -6.25 -11.55
C GLN A 167 -1.60 -5.96 -12.35
N LEU A 168 -2.66 -5.44 -11.74
CA LEU A 168 -3.87 -5.04 -12.44
C LEU A 168 -3.58 -3.87 -13.38
N ASN A 169 -2.87 -2.84 -12.91
CA ASN A 169 -2.50 -1.73 -13.77
C ASN A 169 -1.62 -2.19 -14.94
N GLU A 170 -0.52 -2.87 -14.67
CA GLU A 170 0.40 -3.37 -15.71
C GLU A 170 -0.31 -4.29 -16.73
N ARG A 171 -1.16 -5.20 -16.25
CA ARG A 171 -1.87 -6.15 -17.12
C ARG A 171 -2.85 -5.46 -18.06
N PHE A 172 -3.55 -4.44 -17.58
CA PHE A 172 -4.57 -3.75 -18.36
C PHE A 172 -4.05 -2.50 -19.08
N ASP A 173 -2.82 -2.07 -18.81
CA ASP A 173 -2.25 -0.85 -19.39
C ASP A 173 -2.18 -0.91 -20.91
N GLN A 174 -1.68 -2.02 -21.46
CA GLN A 174 -1.64 -2.22 -22.90
C GLN A 174 -3.04 -2.19 -23.51
N SER A 175 -4.01 -2.88 -22.91
CA SER A 175 -5.39 -2.87 -23.40
C SER A 175 -6.04 -1.48 -23.30
N ARG A 176 -5.73 -0.71 -22.25
CA ARG A 176 -6.18 0.69 -22.09
C ARG A 176 -5.59 1.57 -23.18
N ARG A 177 -4.31 1.40 -23.49
CA ARG A 177 -3.62 2.12 -24.56
C ARG A 177 -4.25 1.84 -25.91
N ILE A 178 -4.61 0.59 -26.20
CA ILE A 178 -5.36 0.21 -27.40
C ILE A 178 -6.71 0.91 -27.43
N LEU A 179 -7.52 0.79 -26.37
CA LEU A 179 -8.84 1.42 -26.35
C LEU A 179 -8.72 2.94 -26.56
N PHE A 180 -7.75 3.57 -25.88
CA PHE A 180 -7.41 4.98 -26.04
C PHE A 180 -7.07 5.33 -27.48
N ALA A 181 -6.21 4.58 -28.15
CA ALA A 181 -5.85 4.81 -29.56
C ALA A 181 -7.07 4.82 -30.48
N PHE A 182 -8.01 3.89 -30.27
CA PHE A 182 -9.23 3.80 -31.09
C PHE A 182 -10.34 4.78 -30.67
N THR A 183 -10.22 5.48 -29.53
CA THR A 183 -11.29 6.39 -29.06
C THR A 183 -11.57 7.56 -30.00
N CYS A 184 -10.59 8.02 -30.80
CA CYS A 184 -10.80 9.07 -31.81
C CYS A 184 -11.76 8.64 -32.94
N LEU A 185 -11.93 7.33 -33.13
CA LEU A 185 -12.84 6.80 -34.15
C LEU A 185 -14.30 6.75 -33.68
N SER A 186 -14.55 6.84 -32.38
CA SER A 186 -15.92 6.83 -31.84
C SER A 186 -16.70 8.09 -32.24
N PRO A 187 -17.93 7.96 -32.79
CA PRO A 187 -18.76 9.10 -33.17
C PRO A 187 -19.02 10.09 -32.03
N ASP A 188 -19.21 9.60 -30.81
CA ASP A 188 -19.50 10.43 -29.64
C ASP A 188 -18.28 11.26 -29.22
N ASN A 189 -17.09 10.64 -29.27
CA ASN A 189 -15.83 11.31 -28.91
C ASN A 189 -15.44 12.38 -29.94
N ARG A 190 -15.84 12.23 -31.20
CA ARG A 190 -15.63 13.26 -32.24
C ARG A 190 -16.37 14.56 -31.96
N LEU A 191 -17.45 14.49 -31.18
CA LEU A 191 -18.30 15.63 -30.81
C LEU A 191 -17.94 16.21 -29.45
N ASN A 192 -17.76 15.34 -28.46
CA ASN A 192 -17.71 15.73 -27.05
C ASN A 192 -16.29 15.92 -26.51
N ARG A 193 -15.29 15.35 -27.18
CA ARG A 193 -13.90 15.36 -26.72
C ARG A 193 -13.12 16.52 -27.34
N SER A 194 -12.09 16.99 -26.64
CA SER A 194 -11.25 18.09 -27.14
C SER A 194 -10.53 17.68 -28.43
N LYS A 195 -10.14 18.67 -29.24
CA LYS A 195 -9.37 18.42 -30.46
C LYS A 195 -8.02 17.77 -30.14
N ASN A 196 -7.33 18.30 -29.13
CA ASN A 196 -6.01 17.82 -28.69
C ASN A 196 -6.05 16.36 -28.24
N ASP A 197 -7.07 15.95 -27.47
CA ASP A 197 -7.16 14.56 -27.00
C ASP A 197 -7.43 13.57 -28.13
N ASN A 198 -8.18 13.98 -29.15
CA ASN A 198 -8.45 13.17 -30.32
C ASN A 198 -7.21 13.04 -31.21
N GLU A 199 -6.42 14.11 -31.35
CA GLU A 199 -5.13 14.09 -32.04
C GLU A 199 -4.14 13.16 -31.32
N SER A 200 -3.99 13.28 -29.99
CA SER A 200 -3.12 12.38 -29.22
C SER A 200 -3.52 10.91 -29.33
N SER A 201 -4.83 10.62 -29.39
CA SER A 201 -5.31 9.25 -29.60
C SER A 201 -4.99 8.73 -31.00
N LEU A 202 -5.12 9.60 -32.01
CA LEU A 202 -4.78 9.29 -33.40
C LEU A 202 -3.28 9.07 -33.59
N ASP A 203 -2.44 9.86 -32.92
CA ASP A 203 -0.97 9.70 -32.97
C ASP A 203 -0.56 8.32 -32.47
N ILE A 204 -1.10 7.88 -31.32
CA ILE A 204 -0.85 6.55 -30.76
C ILE A 204 -1.36 5.46 -31.72
N LEU A 205 -2.53 5.65 -32.33
CA LEU A 205 -3.08 4.71 -33.30
C LEU A 205 -2.14 4.53 -34.51
N LEU A 206 -1.62 5.64 -35.05
CA LEU A 206 -0.73 5.62 -36.21
C LEU A 206 0.66 5.09 -35.87
N GLU A 207 1.19 5.40 -34.67
CA GLU A 207 2.45 4.86 -34.19
C GLU A 207 2.39 3.33 -34.04
N GLU A 208 1.36 2.81 -33.39
CA GLU A 208 1.25 1.38 -33.09
C GLU A 208 0.78 0.54 -34.27
N TYR A 209 -0.12 1.07 -35.10
CA TYR A 209 -0.80 0.28 -36.13
C TYR A 209 -0.58 0.78 -37.56
N GLY A 210 -0.03 1.99 -37.74
CA GLY A 210 0.18 2.57 -39.07
C GLY A 210 1.25 1.85 -39.89
N SER A 211 2.34 1.40 -39.26
CA SER A 211 3.46 0.77 -39.96
C SER A 211 3.11 -0.55 -40.66
N ALA A 212 2.07 -1.25 -40.22
CA ALA A 212 1.66 -2.55 -40.75
C ALA A 212 0.70 -2.48 -41.96
N GLY A 213 0.12 -1.30 -42.25
CA GLY A 213 -0.92 -1.18 -43.29
C GLY A 213 -1.07 0.19 -43.95
N LEU A 214 -0.34 1.21 -43.51
CA LEU A 214 -0.37 2.59 -44.01
C LEU A 214 1.04 3.04 -44.44
N THR A 215 1.82 2.15 -45.08
CA THR A 215 3.21 2.45 -45.49
C THR A 215 3.32 3.58 -46.51
N ASP A 216 2.22 3.89 -47.19
CA ASP A 216 2.07 4.90 -48.22
C ASP A 216 1.49 6.24 -47.72
N VAL A 217 1.06 6.31 -46.45
CA VAL A 217 0.44 7.51 -45.88
C VAL A 217 1.33 8.06 -44.77
N SER A 218 1.76 9.33 -44.88
CA SER A 218 2.50 9.97 -43.81
C SER A 218 1.57 10.27 -42.63
N THR A 219 2.09 10.23 -41.40
CA THR A 219 1.34 10.55 -40.18
C THR A 219 0.67 11.94 -40.28
N ASN A 220 1.36 12.91 -40.87
CA ASN A 220 0.85 14.26 -41.07
C ASN A 220 -0.34 14.29 -42.03
N ASP A 221 -0.30 13.50 -43.10
CA ASP A 221 -1.41 13.42 -44.06
C ASP A 221 -2.63 12.76 -43.42
N ALA A 222 -2.43 11.69 -42.64
CA ALA A 222 -3.51 11.03 -41.90
C ALA A 222 -4.17 11.96 -40.86
N ILE A 223 -3.39 12.78 -40.15
CA ILE A 223 -3.91 13.78 -39.21
C ILE A 223 -4.69 14.88 -39.94
N ALA A 224 -4.18 15.34 -41.08
CA ALA A 224 -4.85 16.35 -41.90
C ALA A 224 -6.19 15.84 -42.45
N GLU A 225 -6.20 14.62 -43.00
CA GLU A 225 -7.41 13.92 -43.48
C GLU A 225 -8.43 13.74 -42.36
N TYR A 226 -7.98 13.29 -41.18
CA TYR A 226 -8.83 13.12 -40.00
C TYR A 226 -9.45 14.46 -39.55
N THR A 227 -8.66 15.53 -39.53
CA THR A 227 -9.15 16.87 -39.16
C THR A 227 -10.19 17.38 -40.16
N LEU A 228 -9.94 17.18 -41.46
CA LEU A 228 -10.89 17.53 -42.52
C LEU A 228 -12.20 16.73 -42.37
N PHE A 229 -12.07 15.43 -42.15
CA PHE A 229 -13.21 14.55 -41.90
C PHE A 229 -14.02 14.99 -40.68
N GLN A 230 -13.37 15.29 -39.55
CA GLN A 230 -14.05 15.73 -38.33
C GLN A 230 -14.81 17.05 -38.54
N THR A 231 -14.23 17.97 -39.32
CA THR A 231 -14.86 19.24 -39.68
C THR A 231 -16.13 19.00 -40.50
N ARG A 232 -16.03 18.21 -41.58
CA ARG A 232 -17.17 17.87 -42.44
C ARG A 232 -18.26 17.10 -41.68
N PHE A 233 -17.87 16.21 -40.77
CA PHE A 233 -18.81 15.45 -39.94
C PHE A 233 -19.63 16.39 -39.04
N LYS A 234 -18.98 17.37 -38.40
CA LYS A 234 -19.66 18.38 -37.57
C LYS A 234 -20.58 19.28 -38.41
N GLU A 235 -20.17 19.67 -39.61
CA GLU A 235 -20.99 20.46 -40.53
C GLU A 235 -22.27 19.71 -40.93
N ARG A 236 -22.14 18.45 -41.37
CA ARG A 236 -23.31 17.62 -41.75
C ARG A 236 -24.28 17.40 -40.59
N LEU A 237 -23.79 17.24 -39.37
CA LEU A 237 -24.67 17.14 -38.20
C LEU A 237 -25.43 18.46 -37.99
N LYS A 238 -24.77 19.62 -38.10
CA LYS A 238 -25.43 20.92 -37.99
C LYS A 238 -26.50 21.10 -39.06
N GLU A 239 -26.25 20.69 -40.30
CA GLU A 239 -27.23 20.74 -41.41
C GLU A 239 -28.44 19.87 -41.09
N ARG A 240 -28.23 18.61 -40.71
CA ARG A 240 -29.31 17.67 -40.38
C ARG A 240 -30.18 18.15 -39.22
N PHE A 241 -29.58 18.76 -38.19
CA PHE A 241 -30.32 19.31 -37.05
C PHE A 241 -30.99 20.67 -37.34
N LYS A 242 -30.50 21.44 -38.33
CA LYS A 242 -31.20 22.64 -38.83
C LYS A 242 -32.45 22.24 -39.61
N GLU A 243 -32.38 21.23 -40.47
CA GLU A 243 -33.52 20.72 -41.25
C GLU A 243 -34.65 20.19 -40.34
N THR A 244 -34.31 19.55 -39.22
CA THR A 244 -35.32 19.05 -38.26
C THR A 244 -36.00 20.14 -37.43
N LYS A 245 -35.39 21.33 -37.29
CA LYS A 245 -36.03 22.50 -36.65
C LYS A 245 -36.94 23.28 -37.58
N VAL A 246 -36.77 23.15 -38.90
CA VAL A 246 -37.61 23.81 -39.92
C VAL A 246 -38.88 22.99 -40.23
N LEU A 247 -38.91 21.73 -39.81
CA LEU A 247 -40.05 20.79 -40.00
C LEU A 247 -40.98 20.67 -38.76
N LYS A 248 -40.92 21.61 -37.82
CA LYS A 248 -41.89 21.76 -36.71
C LYS A 248 -42.57 23.11 -36.80
#